data_AF-A0A6P8PWG3-F1
#
_entry.id   AF-A0A6P8PWG3-F1
#
_cell.length_a   1.000
_cell.length_b   1.000
_cell.length_c   1.000
_cell.angle_alpha   90.00
_cell.angle_beta   90.00
_cell.angle_gamma   90.00
#
_symmetry.space_group_name_H-M   'P 1'
#
loop_
_entity.id
_entity.type
_entity.pdbx_description
1 polymer ?
#
loop_
_entity_poly.entity_id
_entity_poly.type
_entity_poly.pdbx_seq_one_letter_code
_entity_poly.pdbx_strand_id
1 'polypeptide(L)'
;MQINPEPTTLYQQKLIDKMESIYLSHKEAPVGTSHDQIPSFPEGTKVYELTFGNPSERGIPAGELVNPPKTSKEVHDESEIGHELYIMSHNDYNVGEKKDRKYDWSKCKTDTFGLPTPCFHDGRLTSKTLHWLHDLQMKKAAQLVSKRVDDFRERFQPQIGKVLDPIADTLNVPLDHTFGIPIIPDDYGVAEILRYKAPNSFLYGQDRYRAVLSTVRQHLKNICFHDFDKLLEAFRHDKNKDGKISRDELKNVCEYFNLELYPELLDAVLEYCSVDEDGLIDFMLFTNFINWKKKVSAEDLAETIFARGCKSTKGDEVQKYKESTKGDEEVKLTDTKVANTLDFLEKEEDNSEETPKSLTKPSDQARNHFRTTSSAINGVVGGFPTARYKMGGIPSIRTDIPVPRVRRLNDKTSYGDEANAFGLLSPSVFSQKGIHESDFFESRSKEEVAEIFRNVGVNIPDDTFETVWKLAAQRHPKREVCVETFRNVLDEIQASSLRAI
;
A
#
# COMPACT_ATOMS: atom_id res chain seq x y z
N MET A 1 113.99 106.46 -69.83
CA MET A 1 112.70 105.78 -69.58
C MET A 1 111.60 106.79 -69.78
N GLN A 2 110.78 106.64 -70.81
CA GLN A 2 109.62 107.49 -71.05
C GLN A 2 108.50 106.96 -70.14
N ILE A 3 108.04 107.80 -69.20
CA ILE A 3 107.23 107.40 -68.05
C ILE A 3 105.75 107.12 -68.43
N ASN A 4 105.35 107.39 -69.68
CA ASN A 4 103.97 107.16 -70.14
C ASN A 4 103.93 106.81 -71.65
N PRO A 5 103.78 105.53 -72.04
CA PRO A 5 103.66 105.14 -73.46
C PRO A 5 102.31 105.57 -74.06
N GLU A 6 102.28 105.85 -75.36
CA GLU A 6 101.04 106.18 -76.06
C GLU A 6 100.05 105.00 -76.02
N PRO A 7 98.73 105.26 -75.84
CA PRO A 7 97.73 104.20 -75.78
C PRO A 7 97.70 103.42 -77.10
N THR A 8 97.84 102.10 -77.02
CA THR A 8 97.78 101.22 -78.18
C THR A 8 96.38 101.22 -78.77
N THR A 9 96.29 101.28 -80.10
CA THR A 9 95.02 101.11 -80.80
C THR A 9 94.54 99.65 -80.71
N LEU A 10 93.23 99.40 -80.80
CA LEU A 10 92.67 98.04 -80.80
C LEU A 10 93.31 97.12 -81.86
N TYR A 11 93.67 97.67 -83.01
CA TYR A 11 94.35 96.91 -84.07
C TYR A 11 95.77 96.50 -83.66
N GLN A 12 96.54 97.43 -83.08
CA GLN A 12 97.88 97.15 -82.57
C GLN A 12 97.84 96.14 -81.42
N GLN A 13 96.86 96.24 -80.53
CA GLN A 13 96.71 95.28 -79.43
C GLN A 13 96.41 93.86 -79.94
N LYS A 14 95.49 93.70 -80.90
CA LYS A 14 95.25 92.39 -81.53
C LYS A 14 96.48 91.82 -82.25
N LEU A 15 97.32 92.69 -82.82
CA LEU A 15 98.59 92.28 -83.43
C LEU A 15 99.58 91.79 -82.37
N ILE A 16 99.70 92.50 -81.25
CA ILE A 16 100.52 92.12 -80.10
C ILE A 16 100.01 90.79 -79.54
N ASP A 17 98.72 90.64 -79.23
CA ASP A 17 98.12 89.40 -78.73
C ASP A 17 98.41 88.22 -79.70
N LYS A 18 98.35 88.47 -81.01
CA LYS A 18 98.68 87.45 -82.02
C LYS A 18 100.17 87.08 -82.00
N MET A 19 101.07 88.04 -81.81
CA MET A 19 102.50 87.77 -81.67
C MET A 19 102.83 87.07 -80.35
N GLU A 20 102.16 87.45 -79.27
CA GLU A 20 102.35 86.91 -77.93
C GLU A 20 101.65 85.57 -77.71
N SER A 21 100.72 85.16 -78.60
CA SER A 21 100.02 83.87 -78.54
C SER A 21 100.94 82.64 -78.53
N ILE A 22 102.22 82.81 -78.89
CA ILE A 22 103.25 81.76 -78.82
C ILE A 22 103.68 81.50 -77.37
N TYR A 23 103.65 82.51 -76.49
CA TYR A 23 104.11 82.38 -75.11
C TYR A 23 103.20 81.47 -74.28
N LEU A 24 103.81 80.60 -73.47
CA LEU A 24 103.09 79.69 -72.56
C LEU A 24 102.20 80.44 -71.57
N SER A 25 102.66 81.59 -71.05
CA SER A 25 101.87 82.43 -70.14
C SER A 25 100.54 82.87 -70.75
N HIS A 26 100.53 83.21 -72.04
CA HIS A 26 99.32 83.64 -72.74
C HIS A 26 98.37 82.46 -73.05
N LYS A 27 98.87 81.22 -73.12
CA LYS A 27 98.07 80.00 -73.33
C LYS A 27 97.53 79.40 -72.02
N GLU A 28 98.33 79.42 -70.96
CA GLU A 28 98.03 78.78 -69.66
C GLU A 28 97.33 79.72 -68.67
N ALA A 29 97.59 81.03 -68.76
CA ALA A 29 97.02 82.03 -67.86
C ALA A 29 96.45 83.25 -68.61
N PRO A 30 95.51 83.07 -69.55
CA PRO A 30 94.81 84.19 -70.17
C PRO A 30 94.01 84.98 -69.12
N VAL A 31 94.04 86.30 -69.21
CA VAL A 31 93.34 87.16 -68.26
C VAL A 31 91.82 87.04 -68.46
N GLY A 32 91.10 86.59 -67.43
CA GLY A 32 89.64 86.52 -67.43
C GLY A 32 89.03 85.19 -67.88
N THR A 33 89.85 84.21 -68.29
CA THR A 33 89.40 82.84 -68.61
C THR A 33 90.36 81.81 -68.02
N SER A 34 89.89 80.58 -67.80
CA SER A 34 90.80 79.47 -67.44
C SER A 34 91.62 79.03 -68.66
N HIS A 35 92.71 78.31 -68.41
CA HIS A 35 93.44 77.58 -69.44
C HIS A 35 92.50 76.72 -70.28
N ASP A 36 92.64 76.77 -71.60
CA ASP A 36 91.86 75.93 -72.50
C ASP A 36 92.39 74.49 -72.52
N GLN A 37 91.64 73.59 -71.90
CA GLN A 37 91.95 72.15 -71.82
C GLN A 37 91.26 71.33 -72.93
N ILE A 38 90.50 71.95 -73.84
CA ILE A 38 89.81 71.26 -74.94
C ILE A 38 90.74 70.33 -75.75
N PRO A 39 92.00 70.70 -76.05
CA PRO A 39 92.93 69.80 -76.76
C PRO A 39 93.28 68.51 -76.02
N SER A 40 93.07 68.44 -74.69
CA SER A 40 93.38 67.26 -73.87
C SER A 40 92.23 66.26 -73.81
N PHE A 41 91.04 66.59 -74.34
CA PHE A 41 89.95 65.64 -74.39
C PHE A 41 90.08 64.66 -75.56
N PRO A 42 89.56 63.43 -75.44
CA PRO A 42 89.48 62.48 -76.54
C PRO A 42 88.75 63.06 -77.76
N GLU A 43 89.21 62.73 -78.97
CA GLU A 43 88.60 63.18 -80.23
C GLU A 43 87.10 62.83 -80.27
N GLY A 44 86.25 63.81 -80.58
CA GLY A 44 84.79 63.66 -80.65
C GLY A 44 84.01 63.94 -79.36
N THR A 45 84.68 64.34 -78.28
CA THR A 45 84.01 64.77 -77.04
C THR A 45 83.31 66.12 -77.21
N LYS A 46 81.98 66.10 -77.09
CA LYS A 46 81.16 67.32 -77.07
C LYS A 46 81.05 67.85 -75.65
N VAL A 47 81.98 68.74 -75.27
CA VAL A 47 82.12 69.29 -73.92
C VAL A 47 80.82 69.90 -73.37
N TYR A 48 79.97 70.47 -74.24
CA TYR A 48 78.72 71.12 -73.84
C TYR A 48 77.49 70.19 -73.81
N GLU A 49 77.56 69.00 -74.38
CA GLU A 49 76.44 68.03 -74.41
C GLU A 49 76.65 66.87 -73.41
N LEU A 50 77.90 66.52 -73.12
CA LEU A 50 78.25 65.37 -72.29
C LEU A 50 78.36 65.76 -70.81
N THR A 51 77.61 65.08 -69.94
CA THR A 51 77.81 65.14 -68.49
C THR A 51 78.87 64.12 -68.06
N PHE A 52 79.91 64.56 -67.36
CA PHE A 52 80.97 63.68 -66.86
C PHE A 52 80.50 62.91 -65.61
N GLY A 53 80.89 61.63 -65.51
CA GLY A 53 80.54 60.71 -64.43
C GLY A 53 79.98 59.38 -64.96
N ASN A 54 80.06 58.33 -64.16
CA ASN A 54 79.45 57.04 -64.52
C ASN A 54 77.94 57.10 -64.28
N PRO A 55 77.08 56.86 -65.29
CA PRO A 55 75.65 56.75 -65.05
C PRO A 55 75.36 55.53 -64.16
N SER A 56 74.48 55.69 -63.18
CA SER A 56 74.03 54.56 -62.37
C SER A 56 73.07 53.70 -63.18
N GLU A 57 73.40 52.42 -63.35
CA GLU A 57 72.47 51.43 -63.90
C GLU A 57 71.31 51.24 -62.91
N ARG A 58 70.10 51.59 -63.32
CA ARG A 58 68.90 51.35 -62.52
C ARG A 58 68.50 49.89 -62.69
N GLY A 59 68.56 49.12 -61.59
CA GLY A 59 68.06 47.75 -61.55
C GLY A 59 66.53 47.68 -61.64
N ILE A 60 66.00 46.47 -61.41
CA ILE A 60 64.56 46.20 -61.40
C ILE A 60 63.88 47.15 -60.39
N PRO A 61 62.77 47.81 -60.79
CA PRO A 61 62.06 48.69 -59.88
C PRO A 61 61.51 47.91 -58.69
N ALA A 62 61.54 48.52 -57.50
CA ALA A 62 61.03 47.90 -56.28
C ALA A 62 59.56 47.44 -56.43
N GLY A 63 58.76 48.13 -57.25
CA GLY A 63 57.38 47.76 -57.53
C GLY A 63 57.24 46.38 -58.18
N GLU A 64 58.04 46.08 -59.20
CA GLU A 64 58.03 44.77 -59.87
C GLU A 64 58.64 43.67 -58.99
N LEU A 65 59.59 44.02 -58.13
CA LEU A 65 60.19 43.06 -57.20
C LEU A 65 59.23 42.68 -56.07
N VAL A 66 58.52 43.66 -55.50
CA VAL A 66 57.57 43.46 -54.41
C VAL A 66 56.25 42.88 -54.91
N ASN A 67 55.77 43.38 -56.06
CA ASN A 67 54.54 42.93 -56.69
C ASN A 67 54.83 42.53 -58.14
N PRO A 68 55.26 41.27 -58.37
CA PRO A 68 55.53 40.81 -59.72
C PRO A 68 54.27 40.96 -60.58
N PRO A 69 54.41 41.30 -61.87
CA PRO A 69 53.27 41.52 -62.78
C PRO A 69 52.63 40.21 -63.23
N LYS A 70 52.36 39.29 -62.29
CA LYS A 70 51.59 38.06 -62.51
C LYS A 70 50.16 38.29 -62.07
N THR A 71 49.20 37.79 -62.85
CA THR A 71 47.80 37.81 -62.44
C THR A 71 47.57 36.79 -61.33
N SER A 72 46.60 37.05 -60.45
CA SER A 72 46.22 36.09 -59.40
C SER A 72 45.82 34.72 -59.96
N LYS A 73 45.30 34.69 -61.20
CA LYS A 73 44.91 33.46 -61.87
C LYS A 73 46.13 32.63 -62.27
N GLU A 74 47.12 33.25 -62.91
CA GLU A 74 48.36 32.55 -63.30
C GLU A 74 49.09 31.97 -62.10
N VAL A 75 49.15 32.71 -60.97
CA VAL A 75 49.74 32.22 -59.73
C VAL A 75 48.98 31.00 -59.18
N HIS A 76 47.65 31.02 -59.27
CA HIS A 76 46.83 29.91 -58.82
C HIS A 76 47.01 28.67 -59.71
N ASP A 77 46.95 28.85 -61.03
CA ASP A 77 47.16 27.78 -62.02
C ASP A 77 48.56 27.14 -61.84
N GLU A 78 49.61 27.95 -61.64
CA GLU A 78 50.97 27.46 -61.35
C GLU A 78 51.02 26.66 -60.04
N SER A 79 50.33 27.14 -59.00
CA SER A 79 50.27 26.47 -57.70
C SER A 79 49.55 25.12 -57.78
N GLU A 80 48.46 25.03 -58.56
CA GLU A 80 47.69 23.78 -58.72
C GLU A 80 48.49 22.69 -59.44
N ILE A 81 49.23 23.06 -60.50
CA ILE A 81 50.05 22.11 -61.28
C ILE A 81 51.10 21.41 -60.39
N GLY A 82 51.70 22.14 -59.45
CA GLY A 82 52.73 21.61 -58.55
C GLY A 82 52.20 20.95 -57.28
N HIS A 83 50.92 21.14 -56.94
CA HIS A 83 50.38 20.86 -55.61
C HIS A 83 50.56 19.41 -55.18
N GLU A 84 50.21 18.45 -56.05
CA GLU A 84 50.32 17.02 -55.73
C GLU A 84 51.76 16.57 -55.40
N LEU A 85 52.75 17.17 -56.07
CA LEU A 85 54.16 16.88 -55.84
C LEU A 85 54.61 17.42 -54.47
N TYR A 86 54.16 18.61 -54.09
CA TYR A 86 54.45 19.23 -52.79
C TYR A 86 53.80 18.47 -51.63
N ILE A 87 52.55 18.02 -51.81
CA ILE A 87 51.88 17.12 -50.86
C ILE A 87 52.73 15.86 -50.62
N MET A 88 53.25 15.24 -51.68
CA MET A 88 54.01 13.99 -51.57
C MET A 88 55.41 14.19 -50.97
N SER A 89 56.11 15.26 -51.34
CA SER A 89 57.51 15.50 -50.95
C SER A 89 57.65 16.20 -49.59
N HIS A 90 56.78 17.15 -49.29
CA HIS A 90 56.88 18.03 -48.13
C HIS A 90 55.67 17.91 -47.17
N ASN A 91 54.67 17.09 -47.49
CA ASN A 91 53.42 16.98 -46.72
C ASN A 91 52.75 18.36 -46.53
N ASP A 92 52.81 19.17 -47.58
CA ASP A 92 52.24 20.51 -47.67
C ASP A 92 50.84 20.45 -48.29
N TYR A 93 49.81 20.80 -47.51
CA TYR A 93 48.41 20.71 -47.91
C TYR A 93 47.77 22.08 -47.90
N ASN A 94 46.80 22.29 -48.79
CA ASN A 94 46.00 23.49 -48.76
C ASN A 94 45.13 23.54 -47.49
N VAL A 95 44.77 24.75 -47.08
CA VAL A 95 43.89 24.95 -45.93
C VAL A 95 42.53 24.30 -46.21
N GLY A 96 42.11 23.36 -45.36
CA GLY A 96 40.85 22.63 -45.50
C GLY A 96 40.92 21.37 -46.38
N GLU A 97 42.08 21.07 -46.96
CA GLU A 97 42.30 19.84 -47.71
C GLU A 97 42.44 18.64 -46.78
N LYS A 98 41.76 17.54 -47.11
CA LYS A 98 41.89 16.28 -46.35
C LYS A 98 43.10 15.52 -46.85
N LYS A 99 43.91 14.98 -45.93
CA LYS A 99 45.02 14.09 -46.25
C LYS A 99 44.52 12.80 -46.90
N ASP A 100 44.75 12.65 -48.19
CA ASP A 100 44.52 11.39 -48.89
C ASP A 100 45.67 10.41 -48.61
N ARG A 101 45.30 9.18 -48.25
CA ARG A 101 46.24 8.07 -47.96
C ARG A 101 46.31 7.06 -49.10
N LYS A 102 45.58 7.27 -50.21
CA LYS A 102 45.51 6.38 -51.37
C LYS A 102 45.10 4.94 -51.00
N TYR A 103 44.22 4.79 -50.01
CA TYR A 103 43.64 3.49 -49.68
C TYR A 103 42.64 3.04 -50.74
N ASP A 104 42.61 1.74 -51.01
CA ASP A 104 41.65 1.12 -51.92
C ASP A 104 40.28 0.94 -51.23
N TRP A 105 39.42 1.95 -51.34
CA TRP A 105 38.09 1.97 -50.73
C TRP A 105 37.08 1.04 -51.40
N SER A 106 37.40 0.48 -52.59
CA SER A 106 36.50 -0.43 -53.33
C SER A 106 36.16 -1.71 -52.55
N LYS A 107 37.02 -2.09 -51.59
CA LYS A 107 36.86 -3.28 -50.73
C LYS A 107 35.97 -3.02 -49.49
N CYS A 108 35.74 -1.77 -49.13
CA CYS A 108 34.88 -1.41 -47.99
C CYS A 108 33.43 -1.31 -48.48
N LYS A 109 32.55 -2.18 -47.96
CA LYS A 109 31.14 -2.27 -48.37
C LYS A 109 30.22 -1.27 -47.66
N THR A 110 30.69 -0.59 -46.62
CA THR A 110 29.87 0.24 -45.74
C THR A 110 30.57 1.55 -45.41
N ASP A 111 29.85 2.67 -45.48
CA ASP A 111 30.34 4.01 -45.14
C ASP A 111 30.41 4.28 -43.62
N THR A 112 29.91 3.35 -42.81
CA THR A 112 29.98 3.43 -41.34
C THR A 112 31.24 2.76 -40.83
N PHE A 113 32.04 3.51 -40.08
CA PHE A 113 33.26 3.04 -39.43
C PHE A 113 33.01 2.64 -37.98
N GLY A 114 33.77 1.66 -37.49
CA GLY A 114 33.73 1.21 -36.10
C GLY A 114 32.95 -0.08 -35.90
N LEU A 115 33.14 -0.70 -34.74
CA LEU A 115 32.36 -1.87 -34.32
C LEU A 115 30.99 -1.39 -33.81
N PRO A 116 29.87 -2.02 -34.22
CA PRO A 116 28.57 -1.69 -33.68
C PRO A 116 28.60 -1.94 -32.17
N THR A 117 28.44 -0.86 -31.40
CA THR A 117 28.35 -0.99 -29.94
C THR A 117 26.99 -1.58 -29.61
N PRO A 118 26.90 -2.68 -28.84
CA PRO A 118 25.63 -3.31 -28.48
C PRO A 118 24.90 -2.52 -27.38
N CYS A 119 24.77 -1.20 -27.55
CA CYS A 119 24.00 -0.33 -26.68
C CYS A 119 22.68 0.01 -27.38
N PHE A 120 21.57 -0.47 -26.83
CA PHE A 120 20.23 -0.13 -27.30
C PHE A 120 19.59 0.84 -26.31
N HIS A 121 19.47 2.12 -26.68
CA HIS A 121 18.86 3.14 -25.83
C HIS A 121 17.35 2.94 -25.62
N ASP A 122 16.71 2.14 -26.47
CA ASP A 122 15.29 1.75 -26.38
C ASP A 122 14.94 0.89 -25.15
N GLY A 123 15.92 0.47 -24.34
CA GLY A 123 15.67 -0.37 -23.17
C GLY A 123 15.21 -1.80 -23.48
N ARG A 124 15.33 -2.26 -24.73
CA ARG A 124 14.89 -3.61 -25.17
C ARG A 124 15.55 -4.75 -24.39
N LEU A 125 16.76 -4.54 -23.87
CA LEU A 125 17.49 -5.52 -23.07
C LEU A 125 17.23 -5.39 -21.56
N THR A 126 16.56 -4.33 -21.10
CA THR A 126 16.28 -4.10 -19.67
C THR A 126 15.38 -5.18 -19.09
N SER A 127 14.46 -5.75 -19.87
CA SER A 127 13.65 -6.89 -19.41
C SER A 127 14.50 -8.12 -19.04
N LYS A 128 15.63 -8.34 -19.74
CA LYS A 128 16.55 -9.45 -19.44
C LYS A 128 17.34 -9.22 -18.16
N THR A 129 17.60 -7.98 -17.77
CA THR A 129 18.35 -7.65 -16.53
C THR A 129 17.46 -7.67 -15.28
N LEU A 130 16.16 -7.46 -15.44
CA LEU A 130 15.18 -7.60 -14.34
C LEU A 130 14.98 -9.05 -13.88
N HIS A 131 15.47 -10.02 -14.66
CA HIS A 131 15.43 -11.43 -14.33
C HIS A 131 16.84 -11.92 -14.02
N TRP A 132 17.00 -12.60 -12.88
CA TRP A 132 18.27 -13.26 -12.58
C TRP A 132 18.51 -14.38 -13.58
N LEU A 133 19.70 -14.39 -14.19
CA LEU A 133 20.06 -15.34 -15.25
C LEU A 133 19.98 -16.79 -14.76
N HIS A 134 20.35 -17.01 -13.49
CA HIS A 134 20.20 -18.28 -12.79
C HIS A 134 18.74 -18.77 -12.75
N ASP A 135 17.78 -17.90 -12.45
CA ASP A 135 16.36 -18.26 -12.35
C ASP A 135 15.77 -18.63 -13.71
N LEU A 136 16.17 -17.92 -14.77
CA LEU A 136 15.75 -18.25 -16.14
C LEU A 136 16.32 -19.60 -16.61
N GLN A 137 17.56 -19.90 -16.24
CA GLN A 137 18.19 -21.20 -16.54
C GLN A 137 17.54 -22.32 -15.72
N MET A 138 17.28 -22.10 -14.43
CA MET A 138 16.60 -23.05 -13.54
C MET A 138 15.16 -23.35 -13.96
N LYS A 139 14.44 -22.39 -14.57
CA LYS A 139 13.10 -22.61 -15.14
C LYS A 139 13.12 -23.41 -16.45
N LYS A 140 14.20 -23.31 -17.23
CA LYS A 140 14.33 -23.98 -18.54
C LYS A 140 14.97 -25.37 -18.43
N ALA A 141 15.81 -25.60 -17.43
CA ALA A 141 16.48 -26.86 -17.21
C ALA A 141 15.63 -27.82 -16.35
N ALA A 142 15.64 -29.12 -16.69
CA ALA A 142 15.14 -30.13 -15.78
C ALA A 142 16.05 -30.19 -14.55
N GLN A 143 15.49 -29.96 -13.36
CA GLN A 143 16.23 -29.98 -12.10
C GLN A 143 16.47 -31.44 -11.66
N LEU A 144 17.44 -32.09 -12.29
CA LEU A 144 17.92 -33.40 -11.87
C LEU A 144 18.86 -33.23 -10.67
N VAL A 145 18.38 -33.58 -9.49
CA VAL A 145 19.16 -33.61 -8.25
C VAL A 145 19.31 -35.08 -7.83
N SER A 146 20.45 -35.42 -7.23
CA SER A 146 20.63 -36.76 -6.70
C SER A 146 19.71 -36.97 -5.50
N LYS A 147 19.07 -38.14 -5.43
CA LYS A 147 18.15 -38.49 -4.33
C LYS A 147 18.78 -38.24 -2.95
N ARG A 148 20.06 -38.60 -2.76
CA ARG A 148 20.78 -38.38 -1.49
C ARG A 148 20.81 -36.91 -1.07
N VAL A 149 21.01 -35.99 -2.03
CA VAL A 149 21.05 -34.54 -1.74
C VAL A 149 19.65 -34.02 -1.46
N ASP A 150 18.64 -34.53 -2.15
CA ASP A 150 17.24 -34.14 -1.93
C ASP A 150 16.72 -34.61 -0.56
N ASP A 151 16.93 -35.89 -0.23
CA ASP A 151 16.61 -36.47 1.09
C ASP A 151 17.33 -35.71 2.23
N PHE A 152 18.58 -35.28 2.01
CA PHE A 152 19.31 -34.45 2.98
C PHE A 152 18.69 -33.06 3.13
N ARG A 153 18.28 -32.41 2.03
CA ARG A 153 17.63 -31.10 2.08
C ARG A 153 16.28 -31.19 2.80
N GLU A 154 15.49 -32.21 2.51
CA GLU A 154 14.18 -32.40 3.16
C GLU A 154 14.30 -32.59 4.68
N ARG A 155 15.28 -33.37 5.13
CA ARG A 155 15.49 -33.66 6.56
C ARG A 155 16.11 -32.52 7.35
N PHE A 156 17.01 -31.75 6.74
CA PHE A 156 17.86 -30.79 7.47
C PHE A 156 17.63 -29.33 7.12
N GLN A 157 16.89 -29.01 6.05
CA GLN A 157 16.60 -27.63 5.67
C GLN A 157 15.16 -27.22 6.06
N PRO A 158 14.98 -26.06 6.71
CA PRO A 158 13.65 -25.58 7.05
C PRO A 158 12.86 -25.20 5.79
N GLN A 159 11.66 -25.77 5.64
CA GLN A 159 10.73 -25.41 4.57
C GLN A 159 9.75 -24.34 5.06
N ILE A 160 9.42 -23.39 4.19
CA ILE A 160 8.44 -22.34 4.54
C ILE A 160 7.07 -22.99 4.76
N GLY A 161 6.46 -22.72 5.91
CA GLY A 161 5.13 -23.23 6.28
C GLY A 161 5.13 -24.63 6.90
N LYS A 162 6.29 -25.30 7.02
CA LYS A 162 6.43 -26.56 7.75
C LYS A 162 7.43 -26.42 8.89
N VAL A 163 7.16 -27.07 10.01
CA VAL A 163 8.14 -27.21 11.09
C VAL A 163 9.21 -28.20 10.65
N LEU A 164 10.47 -27.93 10.99
CA LEU A 164 11.58 -28.84 10.69
C LEU A 164 11.43 -30.11 11.53
N ASP A 165 11.17 -31.25 10.87
CA ASP A 165 11.01 -32.55 11.51
C ASP A 165 11.97 -33.59 10.87
N PRO A 166 13.17 -33.79 11.46
CA PRO A 166 14.16 -34.72 10.94
C PRO A 166 13.76 -36.20 11.05
N ILE A 167 12.76 -36.54 11.88
CA ILE A 167 12.34 -37.92 12.16
C ILE A 167 11.07 -38.33 11.42
N ALA A 168 10.51 -37.47 10.57
CA ALA A 168 9.27 -37.71 9.82
C ALA A 168 9.26 -39.07 9.09
N ASP A 169 10.35 -39.44 8.41
CA ASP A 169 10.46 -40.72 7.68
C ASP A 169 10.47 -41.96 8.59
N THR A 170 10.83 -41.78 9.87
CA THR A 170 10.96 -42.87 10.84
C THR A 170 9.78 -42.97 11.80
N LEU A 171 8.90 -41.98 11.80
CA LEU A 171 7.76 -41.87 12.70
C LEU A 171 6.56 -42.66 12.15
N ASN A 172 6.55 -43.97 12.38
CA ASN A 172 5.46 -44.87 11.95
C ASN A 172 4.32 -44.89 12.97
N VAL A 173 3.50 -43.85 12.97
CA VAL A 173 2.43 -43.68 13.95
C VAL A 173 1.10 -43.40 13.22
N PRO A 174 -0.05 -43.97 13.66
CA PRO A 174 -1.35 -43.67 13.06
C PRO A 174 -1.68 -42.16 13.10
N LEU A 175 -2.44 -41.67 12.12
CA LEU A 175 -2.85 -40.26 12.04
C LEU A 175 -3.61 -39.77 13.29
N ASP A 176 -4.34 -40.66 13.96
CA ASP A 176 -5.12 -40.35 15.18
C ASP A 176 -4.30 -40.47 16.48
N HIS A 177 -2.99 -40.71 16.40
CA HIS A 177 -2.16 -40.81 17.58
C HIS A 177 -1.89 -39.44 18.20
N THR A 178 -2.18 -39.34 19.50
CA THR A 178 -1.80 -38.19 20.31
C THR A 178 -0.49 -38.47 21.03
N PHE A 179 0.55 -37.69 20.72
CA PHE A 179 1.82 -37.75 21.45
C PHE A 179 1.66 -37.23 22.88
N GLY A 180 2.33 -37.90 23.81
CA GLY A 180 2.31 -37.58 25.24
C GLY A 180 2.15 -38.82 26.09
N ILE A 181 2.36 -38.69 27.40
CA ILE A 181 2.05 -39.76 28.35
C ILE A 181 0.55 -39.66 28.65
N PRO A 182 -0.27 -40.68 28.31
CA PRO A 182 -1.68 -40.66 28.68
C PRO A 182 -1.78 -40.69 30.21
N ILE A 183 -2.60 -39.81 30.77
CA ILE A 183 -3.02 -39.93 32.16
C ILE A 183 -4.04 -41.07 32.18
N ILE A 184 -3.61 -42.24 32.66
CA ILE A 184 -4.47 -43.40 32.86
C ILE A 184 -5.22 -43.14 34.18
N PRO A 185 -6.55 -42.91 34.16
CA PRO A 185 -7.31 -42.77 35.40
C PRO A 185 -7.34 -44.12 36.13
N ASP A 186 -7.41 -44.07 37.46
CA ASP A 186 -7.52 -45.27 38.29
C ASP A 186 -8.79 -46.07 37.95
N ASP A 187 -8.76 -47.38 38.25
CA ASP A 187 -9.87 -48.32 38.00
C ASP A 187 -11.19 -47.94 38.72
N TYR A 188 -11.12 -47.03 39.69
CA TYR A 188 -12.26 -46.59 40.52
C TYR A 188 -12.46 -45.08 40.42
N GLY A 189 -13.67 -44.64 40.06
CA GLY A 189 -14.08 -43.26 40.19
C GLY A 189 -14.54 -42.93 41.61
N VAL A 190 -14.57 -41.63 41.93
CA VAL A 190 -14.95 -41.11 43.26
C VAL A 190 -16.37 -41.56 43.66
N ALA A 191 -17.26 -41.70 42.68
CA ALA A 191 -18.64 -42.14 42.92
C ALA A 191 -18.74 -43.62 43.32
N GLU A 192 -17.94 -44.52 42.71
CA GLU A 192 -17.93 -45.94 43.06
C GLU A 192 -17.29 -46.16 44.43
N ILE A 193 -16.22 -45.42 44.76
CA ILE A 193 -15.55 -45.45 46.07
C ILE A 193 -16.53 -45.02 47.18
N LEU A 194 -17.24 -43.91 46.99
CA LEU A 194 -18.21 -43.40 47.98
C LEU A 194 -19.42 -44.31 48.16
N ARG A 195 -19.77 -45.11 47.14
CA ARG A 195 -20.97 -45.97 47.14
C ARG A 195 -20.67 -47.45 47.37
N TYR A 196 -19.41 -47.83 47.61
CA TYR A 196 -18.98 -49.23 47.80
C TYR A 196 -19.51 -50.18 46.71
N LYS A 197 -19.47 -49.75 45.45
CA LYS A 197 -19.99 -50.53 44.30
C LYS A 197 -18.83 -51.04 43.44
N ALA A 198 -18.99 -52.23 42.86
CA ALA A 198 -18.03 -52.77 41.89
C ALA A 198 -17.89 -51.85 40.66
N PRO A 199 -16.71 -51.77 40.03
CA PRO A 199 -16.50 -50.93 38.86
C PRO A 199 -17.27 -51.51 37.67
N ASN A 200 -18.24 -50.76 37.16
CA ASN A 200 -19.12 -51.25 36.09
C ASN A 200 -18.68 -50.81 34.68
N SER A 201 -17.66 -49.94 34.53
CA SER A 201 -16.98 -49.65 33.26
C SER A 201 -15.82 -48.64 33.45
N PHE A 202 -14.77 -48.78 32.64
CA PHE A 202 -13.69 -47.78 32.55
C PHE A 202 -14.23 -46.44 32.04
N LEU A 203 -13.94 -45.34 32.75
CA LEU A 203 -14.47 -43.99 32.47
C LEU A 203 -13.84 -43.29 31.25
N TYR A 204 -12.89 -43.93 30.58
CA TYR A 204 -12.15 -43.33 29.48
C TYR A 204 -13.06 -43.06 28.26
N GLY A 205 -13.21 -41.79 27.89
CA GLY A 205 -13.96 -41.36 26.70
C GLY A 205 -15.44 -40.98 26.94
N GLN A 206 -16.02 -41.28 28.11
CA GLN A 206 -17.40 -40.89 28.45
C GLN A 206 -17.52 -39.51 29.12
N ASP A 207 -16.41 -38.79 29.33
CA ASP A 207 -16.43 -37.46 29.96
C ASP A 207 -17.30 -36.46 29.17
N ARG A 208 -17.30 -36.55 27.84
CA ARG A 208 -18.18 -35.73 26.99
C ARG A 208 -19.65 -36.05 27.25
N TYR A 209 -19.99 -37.32 27.38
CA TYR A 209 -21.34 -37.77 27.69
C TYR A 209 -21.79 -37.32 29.08
N ARG A 210 -20.91 -37.43 30.09
CA ARG A 210 -21.16 -36.91 31.46
C ARG A 210 -21.29 -35.40 31.50
N ALA A 211 -20.48 -34.67 30.72
CA ALA A 211 -20.61 -33.23 30.58
C ALA A 211 -21.97 -32.85 29.99
N VAL A 212 -22.41 -33.53 28.93
CA VAL A 212 -23.74 -33.30 28.32
C VAL A 212 -24.87 -33.66 29.28
N LEU A 213 -24.76 -34.76 30.04
CA LEU A 213 -25.73 -35.10 31.08
C LEU A 213 -25.77 -34.04 32.19
N SER A 214 -24.61 -33.49 32.58
CA SER A 214 -24.53 -32.45 33.59
C SER A 214 -25.12 -31.11 33.12
N THR A 215 -25.00 -30.78 31.83
CA THR A 215 -25.64 -29.59 31.26
C THR A 215 -27.14 -29.77 31.15
N VAL A 216 -27.63 -30.92 30.66
CA VAL A 216 -29.05 -31.26 30.64
C VAL A 216 -29.64 -31.14 32.06
N ARG A 217 -28.96 -31.71 33.05
CA ARG A 217 -29.33 -31.58 34.47
C ARG A 217 -29.41 -30.12 34.93
N GLN A 218 -28.44 -29.29 34.57
CA GLN A 218 -28.43 -27.87 34.92
C GLN A 218 -29.56 -27.08 34.21
N HIS A 219 -29.88 -27.42 32.97
CA HIS A 219 -30.99 -26.83 32.23
C HIS A 219 -32.33 -27.21 32.85
N LEU A 220 -32.54 -28.50 33.15
CA LEU A 220 -33.70 -28.98 33.89
C LEU A 220 -33.80 -28.26 35.23
N LYS A 221 -32.70 -28.15 35.98
CA LYS A 221 -32.67 -27.42 37.26
C LYS A 221 -33.08 -25.96 37.11
N ASN A 222 -32.54 -25.22 36.15
CA ASN A 222 -32.85 -23.80 35.95
C ASN A 222 -34.33 -23.59 35.59
N ILE A 223 -34.89 -24.46 34.75
CA ILE A 223 -36.30 -24.41 34.35
C ILE A 223 -37.21 -24.78 35.53
N CYS A 224 -36.87 -25.83 36.28
CA CYS A 224 -37.59 -26.25 37.47
C CYS A 224 -37.52 -25.22 38.62
N PHE A 225 -36.48 -24.39 38.66
CA PHE A 225 -36.32 -23.34 39.68
C PHE A 225 -37.26 -22.14 39.45
N HIS A 226 -37.60 -21.85 38.19
CA HIS A 226 -38.48 -20.73 37.84
C HIS A 226 -39.97 -21.11 37.77
N ASP A 227 -40.30 -22.35 37.42
CA ASP A 227 -41.68 -22.82 37.21
C ASP A 227 -41.98 -24.12 38.00
N PHE A 228 -41.55 -24.20 39.27
CA PHE A 228 -41.75 -25.41 40.12
C PHE A 228 -43.23 -25.81 40.27
N ASP A 229 -44.13 -24.83 40.33
CA ASP A 229 -45.57 -25.06 40.44
C ASP A 229 -46.15 -25.72 39.18
N LYS A 230 -45.64 -25.37 37.98
CA LYS A 230 -46.06 -25.96 36.71
C LYS A 230 -45.42 -27.33 36.46
N LEU A 231 -44.22 -27.56 36.99
CA LEU A 231 -43.56 -28.86 36.97
C LEU A 231 -44.40 -29.87 37.79
N LEU A 232 -44.83 -29.46 38.98
CA LEU A 232 -45.77 -30.22 39.81
C LEU A 232 -47.12 -30.46 39.10
N GLU A 233 -47.65 -29.48 38.36
CA GLU A 233 -48.88 -29.67 37.57
C GLU A 233 -48.69 -30.62 36.39
N ALA A 234 -47.56 -30.53 35.67
CA ALA A 234 -47.21 -31.44 34.58
C ALA A 234 -47.00 -32.88 35.08
N PHE A 235 -46.49 -33.06 36.30
CA PHE A 235 -46.35 -34.37 36.94
C PHE A 235 -47.62 -34.86 37.65
N ARG A 236 -48.62 -34.00 37.91
CA ARG A 236 -49.97 -34.40 38.38
C ARG A 236 -50.81 -35.07 37.28
N HIS A 237 -50.32 -35.08 36.04
CA HIS A 237 -50.90 -35.83 34.93
C HIS A 237 -50.50 -37.33 34.90
N ASP A 238 -49.80 -37.82 35.94
CA ASP A 238 -49.69 -39.24 36.25
C ASP A 238 -51.10 -39.83 36.42
N LYS A 239 -51.51 -40.66 35.45
CA LYS A 239 -52.85 -41.25 35.38
C LYS A 239 -53.09 -42.31 36.46
N ASN A 240 -52.03 -42.85 37.06
CA ASN A 240 -52.09 -44.02 37.93
C ASN A 240 -51.81 -43.69 39.41
N LYS A 241 -51.25 -42.51 39.72
CA LYS A 241 -50.91 -42.08 41.09
C LYS A 241 -50.00 -43.06 41.83
N ASP A 242 -49.16 -43.78 41.10
CA ASP A 242 -48.27 -44.81 41.67
C ASP A 242 -46.89 -44.24 42.04
N GLY A 243 -46.64 -42.95 41.77
CA GLY A 243 -45.39 -42.28 42.13
C GLY A 243 -44.21 -42.71 41.27
N LYS A 244 -44.48 -43.35 40.12
CA LYS A 244 -43.49 -43.84 39.16
C LYS A 244 -43.69 -43.17 37.80
N ILE A 245 -42.61 -42.70 37.17
CA ILE A 245 -42.67 -41.99 35.88
C ILE A 245 -42.27 -42.94 34.74
N SER A 246 -43.10 -43.02 33.69
CA SER A 246 -42.77 -43.74 32.46
C SER A 246 -41.92 -42.90 31.49
N ARG A 247 -41.21 -43.57 30.58
CA ARG A 247 -40.36 -42.93 29.55
C ARG A 247 -41.11 -41.89 28.71
N ASP A 248 -42.34 -42.20 28.32
CA ASP A 248 -43.15 -41.32 27.46
C ASP A 248 -43.68 -40.10 28.23
N GLU A 249 -43.94 -40.25 29.52
CA GLU A 249 -44.34 -39.13 30.38
C GLU A 249 -43.18 -38.17 30.62
N LEU A 250 -41.97 -38.68 30.87
CA LEU A 250 -40.77 -37.85 30.98
C LEU A 250 -40.53 -37.04 29.69
N LYS A 251 -40.73 -37.68 28.52
CA LYS A 251 -40.61 -37.03 27.22
C LYS A 251 -41.65 -35.91 27.05
N ASN A 252 -42.92 -36.18 27.37
CA ASN A 252 -44.00 -35.20 27.28
C ASN A 252 -43.75 -34.00 28.21
N VAL A 253 -43.18 -34.24 29.39
CA VAL A 253 -42.81 -33.17 30.32
C VAL A 253 -41.66 -32.33 29.75
N CYS A 254 -40.61 -32.96 29.21
CA CYS A 254 -39.54 -32.23 28.55
C CYS A 254 -40.04 -31.39 27.35
N GLU A 255 -40.95 -31.93 26.53
CA GLU A 255 -41.59 -31.21 25.42
C GLU A 255 -42.45 -30.04 25.91
N TYR A 256 -43.22 -30.20 26.99
CA TYR A 256 -44.02 -29.13 27.59
C TYR A 256 -43.17 -27.94 28.07
N PHE A 257 -41.94 -28.21 28.52
CA PHE A 257 -40.98 -27.19 28.93
C PHE A 257 -40.08 -26.69 27.79
N ASN A 258 -40.40 -26.99 26.52
CA ASN A 258 -39.62 -26.66 25.33
C ASN A 258 -38.16 -27.16 25.38
N LEU A 259 -37.91 -28.29 26.05
CA LEU A 259 -36.64 -29.00 25.99
C LEU A 259 -36.72 -30.10 24.94
N GLU A 260 -36.25 -29.79 23.74
CA GLU A 260 -36.03 -30.79 22.69
C GLU A 260 -34.77 -31.60 23.03
N LEU A 261 -34.96 -32.68 23.79
CA LEU A 261 -33.90 -33.64 24.07
C LEU A 261 -33.85 -34.71 22.98
N TYR A 262 -32.65 -35.01 22.50
CA TYR A 262 -32.41 -36.16 21.64
C TYR A 262 -32.78 -37.46 22.38
N PRO A 263 -33.38 -38.45 21.70
CA PRO A 263 -33.84 -39.69 22.33
C PRO A 263 -32.70 -40.45 23.04
N GLU A 264 -31.47 -40.36 22.54
CA GLU A 264 -30.29 -40.97 23.17
C GLU A 264 -29.90 -40.29 24.49
N LEU A 265 -30.16 -38.99 24.63
CA LEU A 265 -29.92 -38.24 25.87
C LEU A 265 -31.04 -38.42 26.89
N LEU A 266 -32.28 -38.65 26.43
CA LEU A 266 -33.37 -39.07 27.30
C LEU A 266 -33.02 -40.42 27.95
N ASP A 267 -32.50 -41.35 27.15
CA ASP A 267 -32.12 -42.69 27.60
C ASP A 267 -30.95 -42.65 28.57
N ALA A 268 -30.01 -41.74 28.33
CA ALA A 268 -28.91 -41.43 29.24
C ALA A 268 -29.39 -40.95 30.62
N VAL A 269 -30.40 -40.08 30.65
CA VAL A 269 -30.99 -39.56 31.89
C VAL A 269 -31.77 -40.64 32.63
N LEU A 270 -32.48 -41.50 31.88
CA LEU A 270 -33.21 -42.66 32.41
C LEU A 270 -32.26 -43.69 33.03
N GLU A 271 -31.17 -44.03 32.34
CA GLU A 271 -30.14 -44.95 32.81
C GLU A 271 -29.47 -44.44 34.09
N TYR A 272 -29.23 -43.12 34.20
CA TYR A 272 -28.65 -42.52 35.40
C TYR A 272 -29.60 -42.54 36.60
N CYS A 273 -30.91 -42.39 36.38
CA CYS A 273 -31.91 -42.34 37.45
C CYS A 273 -32.25 -43.72 38.04
N SER A 274 -31.64 -44.79 37.53
CA SER A 274 -31.88 -46.20 37.89
C SER A 274 -33.31 -46.63 37.56
N VAL A 275 -33.42 -47.54 36.61
CA VAL A 275 -34.69 -48.14 36.18
C VAL A 275 -34.94 -49.36 37.06
N ASP A 276 -36.12 -49.47 37.68
CA ASP A 276 -36.57 -50.73 38.31
C ASP A 276 -36.68 -51.85 37.26
N GLU A 277 -36.78 -53.12 37.67
CA GLU A 277 -36.96 -54.27 36.75
C GLU A 277 -38.16 -54.12 35.77
N ASP A 278 -39.07 -53.18 36.05
CA ASP A 278 -40.28 -52.88 35.27
C ASP A 278 -40.17 -51.65 34.33
N GLY A 279 -39.02 -50.99 34.19
CA GLY A 279 -38.88 -49.89 33.22
C GLY A 279 -39.33 -48.50 33.72
N LEU A 280 -39.56 -48.34 35.02
CA LEU A 280 -40.15 -47.15 35.63
C LEU A 280 -39.14 -46.36 36.49
N ILE A 281 -39.25 -45.03 36.51
CA ILE A 281 -38.37 -44.13 37.29
C ILE A 281 -39.04 -43.77 38.62
N ASP A 282 -38.32 -43.90 39.74
CA ASP A 282 -38.77 -43.38 41.04
C ASP A 282 -38.70 -41.83 41.06
N PHE A 283 -39.84 -41.20 41.32
CA PHE A 283 -40.00 -39.75 41.43
C PHE A 283 -39.04 -39.14 42.46
N MET A 284 -38.80 -39.82 43.58
CA MET A 284 -37.89 -39.34 44.64
C MET A 284 -36.44 -39.34 44.18
N LEU A 285 -36.04 -40.30 43.34
CA LEU A 285 -34.71 -40.35 42.75
C LEU A 285 -34.52 -39.28 41.67
N PHE A 286 -35.55 -39.05 40.84
CA PHE A 286 -35.51 -38.02 39.80
C PHE A 286 -35.48 -36.60 40.38
N THR A 287 -36.24 -36.33 41.43
CA THR A 287 -36.22 -35.04 42.14
C THR A 287 -34.89 -34.79 42.86
N ASN A 288 -34.30 -35.82 43.47
CA ASN A 288 -32.93 -35.76 44.02
C ASN A 288 -31.86 -35.61 42.92
N PHE A 289 -32.09 -36.19 41.73
CA PHE A 289 -31.26 -35.94 40.56
C PHE A 289 -31.30 -34.45 40.17
N ILE A 290 -32.46 -33.81 40.17
CA ILE A 290 -32.55 -32.37 39.87
C ILE A 290 -31.98 -31.50 41.01
N ASN A 291 -32.23 -31.86 42.28
CA ASN A 291 -31.90 -31.05 43.45
C ASN A 291 -30.90 -31.72 44.39
N TRP A 292 -29.60 -31.46 44.17
CA TRP A 292 -28.53 -32.06 44.98
C TRP A 292 -28.16 -31.29 46.25
N LYS A 293 -28.69 -30.07 46.47
CA LYS A 293 -28.30 -29.20 47.60
C LYS A 293 -29.24 -29.32 48.81
N LYS A 294 -30.46 -29.83 48.64
CA LYS A 294 -31.38 -30.21 49.72
C LYS A 294 -31.86 -31.63 49.47
N LYS A 295 -31.51 -32.59 50.34
CA LYS A 295 -32.23 -33.86 50.40
C LYS A 295 -33.63 -33.52 50.90
N VAL A 296 -34.63 -33.56 50.04
CA VAL A 296 -36.01 -33.33 50.45
C VAL A 296 -36.50 -34.64 51.05
N SER A 297 -36.91 -34.64 52.32
CA SER A 297 -37.51 -35.84 52.93
C SER A 297 -38.90 -36.05 52.30
N ALA A 298 -39.39 -37.30 52.29
CA ALA A 298 -40.74 -37.60 51.81
C ALA A 298 -41.83 -36.87 52.61
N GLU A 299 -41.52 -36.49 53.86
CA GLU A 299 -42.41 -35.81 54.79
C GLU A 299 -42.61 -34.32 54.40
N ASP A 300 -41.55 -33.63 53.98
CA ASP A 300 -41.61 -32.20 53.60
C ASP A 300 -42.43 -31.95 52.31
N LEU A 301 -42.39 -32.90 51.36
CA LEU A 301 -43.20 -32.83 50.14
C LEU A 301 -44.66 -33.19 50.40
N ALA A 302 -44.94 -34.13 51.31
CA ALA A 302 -46.30 -34.47 51.69
C ALA A 302 -47.01 -33.27 52.37
N GLU A 303 -46.34 -32.58 53.29
CA GLU A 303 -46.91 -31.41 53.98
C GLU A 303 -47.26 -30.26 53.04
N THR A 304 -46.44 -29.99 52.02
CA THR A 304 -46.73 -28.95 51.02
C THR A 304 -47.86 -29.32 50.05
N ILE A 305 -48.04 -30.62 49.78
CA ILE A 305 -49.15 -31.15 48.97
C ILE A 305 -50.49 -31.08 49.72
N PHE A 306 -50.51 -31.33 51.03
CA PHE A 306 -51.72 -31.23 51.86
C PHE A 306 -52.11 -29.78 52.21
N ALA A 307 -51.14 -28.88 52.41
CA ALA A 307 -51.42 -27.49 52.82
C ALA A 307 -52.03 -26.61 51.71
N ARG A 308 -51.81 -26.90 50.43
CA ARG A 308 -52.33 -26.10 49.30
C ARG A 308 -53.74 -26.52 48.82
N GLY A 309 -54.34 -27.54 49.42
CA GLY A 309 -55.64 -28.10 49.04
C GLY A 309 -56.89 -27.35 49.54
N CYS A 310 -56.76 -26.26 50.30
CA CYS A 310 -57.91 -25.52 50.80
C CYS A 310 -57.74 -24.02 50.60
N LYS A 311 -58.47 -23.44 49.65
CA LYS A 311 -58.81 -22.01 49.68
C LYS A 311 -60.31 -21.85 49.46
N SER A 312 -61.00 -21.45 50.52
CA SER A 312 -62.28 -20.73 50.41
C SER A 312 -62.30 -19.56 51.38
N THR A 313 -62.59 -18.40 50.78
CA THR A 313 -63.24 -17.20 51.33
C THR A 313 -62.49 -16.22 52.26
N LYS A 314 -62.37 -15.01 51.69
CA LYS A 314 -62.61 -13.66 52.24
C LYS A 314 -61.43 -12.87 52.82
N GLY A 315 -61.41 -11.59 52.41
CA GLY A 315 -60.47 -10.55 52.83
C GLY A 315 -60.56 -10.23 54.32
N ASP A 316 -59.50 -9.63 54.86
CA ASP A 316 -59.47 -8.18 55.13
C ASP A 316 -58.09 -7.71 55.64
N GLU A 317 -57.77 -6.52 55.17
CA GLU A 317 -56.91 -5.42 55.64
C GLU A 317 -56.04 -5.57 56.93
N VAL A 318 -54.72 -5.31 56.84
CA VAL A 318 -53.98 -4.06 57.18
C VAL A 318 -53.80 -3.78 58.68
N GLN A 319 -52.54 -3.77 59.16
CA GLN A 319 -51.87 -2.69 59.93
C GLN A 319 -50.46 -3.13 60.42
N LYS A 320 -49.33 -2.55 59.96
CA LYS A 320 -48.70 -1.23 60.33
C LYS A 320 -47.82 -1.36 61.60
N TYR A 321 -46.63 -0.78 61.79
CA TYR A 321 -45.92 0.48 61.44
C TYR A 321 -44.41 0.29 61.82
N LYS A 322 -43.37 1.12 61.55
CA LYS A 322 -43.22 2.55 61.18
C LYS A 322 -41.77 2.87 60.74
N GLU A 323 -41.67 3.92 59.94
CA GLU A 323 -40.49 4.61 59.37
C GLU A 323 -39.77 5.57 60.33
N SER A 324 -38.58 6.05 59.89
CA SER A 324 -38.25 7.50 59.78
C SER A 324 -37.03 7.65 58.84
N THR A 325 -37.14 8.14 57.59
CA THR A 325 -37.22 9.54 57.05
C THR A 325 -35.99 10.44 57.25
N LYS A 326 -35.42 10.88 56.10
CA LYS A 326 -34.98 12.24 55.66
C LYS A 326 -33.91 12.04 54.57
N GLY A 327 -33.86 12.75 53.44
CA GLY A 327 -34.60 13.85 52.85
C GLY A 327 -33.83 14.28 51.60
N ASP A 328 -34.55 14.69 50.55
CA ASP A 328 -34.06 15.01 49.21
C ASP A 328 -33.26 16.34 49.15
N GLU A 329 -32.37 16.49 48.15
CA GLU A 329 -32.41 17.60 47.17
C GLU A 329 -31.29 17.53 46.09
N GLU A 330 -31.74 17.55 44.83
CA GLU A 330 -31.21 18.09 43.55
C GLU A 330 -29.71 18.01 43.14
N VAL A 331 -29.43 17.53 41.92
CA VAL A 331 -28.98 18.32 40.73
C VAL A 331 -28.52 17.38 39.59
N LYS A 332 -28.79 17.85 38.36
CA LYS A 332 -28.62 17.24 37.03
C LYS A 332 -27.17 17.02 36.55
N LEU A 333 -27.04 15.99 35.69
CA LEU A 333 -26.20 15.85 34.48
C LEU A 333 -24.67 16.10 34.60
N THR A 334 -23.87 15.03 34.51
CA THR A 334 -22.99 14.71 33.36
C THR A 334 -22.24 13.37 33.57
N ASP A 335 -21.85 12.75 32.46
CA ASP A 335 -20.85 11.68 32.32
C ASP A 335 -21.26 10.24 32.62
N THR A 336 -21.68 9.54 31.56
CA THR A 336 -21.63 8.09 31.45
C THR A 336 -20.19 7.58 31.61
N LYS A 337 -19.83 7.17 32.82
CA LYS A 337 -18.75 6.22 33.10
C LYS A 337 -19.35 4.96 33.72
N VAL A 338 -19.05 3.85 33.08
CA VAL A 338 -19.37 2.48 33.49
C VAL A 338 -18.85 2.27 34.92
N ALA A 339 -19.77 2.09 35.87
CA ALA A 339 -19.44 1.67 37.22
C ALA A 339 -19.39 0.14 37.26
N ASN A 340 -18.22 -0.36 37.64
CA ASN A 340 -18.02 -1.71 38.14
C ASN A 340 -18.97 -1.95 39.31
N THR A 341 -19.85 -2.95 39.22
CA THR A 341 -20.54 -3.50 40.39
C THR A 341 -19.75 -4.71 40.88
N LEU A 342 -18.75 -4.42 41.70
CA LEU A 342 -18.38 -5.27 42.82
C LEU A 342 -19.47 -5.14 43.90
N ASP A 343 -19.58 -6.19 44.71
CA ASP A 343 -20.25 -6.27 46.01
C ASP A 343 -21.73 -6.71 46.03
N PHE A 344 -21.92 -8.03 45.98
CA PHE A 344 -22.81 -8.71 46.93
C PHE A 344 -21.95 -9.64 47.79
N LEU A 345 -21.41 -9.11 48.89
CA LEU A 345 -21.03 -9.93 50.04
C LEU A 345 -22.28 -10.07 50.90
N GLU A 346 -22.94 -11.22 50.81
CA GLU A 346 -23.81 -11.67 51.87
C GLU A 346 -22.95 -11.85 53.14
N LYS A 347 -23.34 -11.17 54.22
CA LYS A 347 -22.83 -11.48 55.55
C LYS A 347 -23.41 -12.84 55.95
N GLU A 348 -22.61 -13.88 55.84
CA GLU A 348 -22.86 -15.15 56.52
C GLU A 348 -22.68 -14.92 58.03
N GLU A 349 -23.71 -15.24 58.81
CA GLU A 349 -23.59 -15.37 60.26
C GLU A 349 -22.78 -16.63 60.57
N ASP A 350 -21.73 -16.45 61.37
CA ASP A 350 -20.84 -17.51 61.83
C ASP A 350 -21.62 -18.60 62.57
N ASN A 351 -21.71 -19.79 61.97
CA ASN A 351 -21.76 -21.05 62.71
C ASN A 351 -20.78 -22.04 62.09
N SER A 352 -19.91 -22.53 62.97
CA SER A 352 -18.69 -23.30 62.75
C SER A 352 -18.89 -24.60 61.96
N GLU A 353 -18.14 -24.75 60.86
CA GLU A 353 -17.27 -25.90 60.57
C GLU A 353 -16.35 -25.51 59.38
N GLU A 354 -15.06 -25.37 59.68
CA GLU A 354 -14.03 -24.93 58.73
C GLU A 354 -13.85 -25.93 57.57
N THR A 355 -14.38 -25.62 56.39
CA THR A 355 -13.81 -26.18 55.17
C THR A 355 -12.50 -25.46 54.85
N PRO A 356 -11.35 -26.14 54.71
CA PRO A 356 -10.09 -25.47 54.43
C PRO A 356 -10.16 -24.76 53.07
N LYS A 357 -9.82 -23.47 53.05
CA LYS A 357 -9.69 -22.67 51.83
C LYS A 357 -8.68 -23.34 50.90
N SER A 358 -9.12 -23.75 49.72
CA SER A 358 -8.23 -24.26 48.68
C SER A 358 -7.22 -23.18 48.31
N LEU A 359 -5.94 -23.56 48.24
CA LEU A 359 -4.85 -22.69 47.81
C LEU A 359 -5.11 -22.25 46.35
N THR A 360 -5.46 -20.97 46.17
CA THR A 360 -5.55 -20.36 44.85
C THR A 360 -4.16 -20.28 44.24
N LYS A 361 -3.95 -20.96 43.11
CA LYS A 361 -2.69 -20.82 42.36
C LYS A 361 -2.66 -19.43 41.70
N PRO A 362 -1.49 -18.82 41.47
CA PRO A 362 -1.38 -17.55 40.72
C PRO A 362 -2.04 -17.61 39.33
N SER A 363 -2.17 -18.80 38.74
CA SER A 363 -2.88 -19.05 37.48
C SER A 363 -4.41 -18.87 37.55
N ASP A 364 -5.01 -18.93 38.74
CA ASP A 364 -6.47 -18.86 38.90
C ASP A 364 -6.99 -17.41 38.82
N GLN A 365 -6.16 -16.41 39.16
CA GLN A 365 -6.49 -14.99 38.93
C GLN A 365 -6.58 -14.65 37.43
N ALA A 366 -5.77 -15.31 36.58
CA ALA A 366 -5.75 -15.08 35.15
C ALA A 366 -6.98 -15.67 34.41
N ARG A 367 -7.63 -16.68 35.00
CA ARG A 367 -8.81 -17.34 34.40
C ARG A 367 -10.05 -16.45 34.30
N ASN A 368 -10.17 -15.43 35.16
CA ASN A 368 -11.33 -14.54 35.15
C ASN A 368 -11.24 -13.44 34.08
N HIS A 369 -10.07 -13.18 33.50
CA HIS A 369 -9.89 -12.14 32.47
C HIS A 369 -9.95 -12.70 31.04
N PHE A 370 -9.66 -14.00 30.88
CA PHE A 370 -9.73 -14.69 29.60
C PHE A 370 -10.76 -15.82 29.68
N ARG A 371 -12.04 -15.49 29.46
CA ARG A 371 -13.07 -16.50 29.22
C ARG A 371 -12.93 -17.00 27.79
N THR A 372 -12.60 -18.27 27.59
CA THR A 372 -12.47 -18.83 26.25
C THR A 372 -13.83 -18.85 25.57
N THR A 373 -13.91 -18.28 24.35
CA THR A 373 -15.13 -18.28 23.52
C THR A 373 -15.66 -19.69 23.26
N SER A 374 -14.79 -20.70 23.30
CA SER A 374 -15.17 -22.12 23.23
C SER A 374 -16.17 -22.54 24.30
N SER A 375 -16.12 -21.97 25.51
CA SER A 375 -17.08 -22.27 26.58
C SER A 375 -18.46 -21.66 26.36
N ALA A 376 -18.56 -20.58 25.58
CA ALA A 376 -19.83 -19.90 25.25
C ALA A 376 -20.44 -20.45 23.95
N ILE A 377 -19.60 -20.82 22.98
CA ILE A 377 -20.03 -21.37 21.68
C ILE A 377 -20.47 -22.84 21.82
N ASN A 378 -19.77 -23.64 22.63
CA ASN A 378 -20.14 -25.04 22.86
C ASN A 378 -21.27 -25.21 23.89
N GLY A 379 -21.69 -24.14 24.57
CA GLY A 379 -22.72 -24.16 25.61
C GLY A 379 -24.13 -23.84 25.11
N VAL A 380 -24.32 -23.53 23.83
CA VAL A 380 -25.61 -23.16 23.26
C VAL A 380 -25.88 -24.01 22.02
N VAL A 381 -26.84 -24.92 22.12
CA VAL A 381 -27.39 -25.64 20.97
C VAL A 381 -28.17 -24.62 20.12
N GLY A 382 -27.79 -24.47 18.84
CA GLY A 382 -28.46 -23.55 17.90
C GLY A 382 -27.69 -22.29 17.48
N GLY A 383 -26.46 -22.09 17.99
CA GLY A 383 -25.62 -20.94 17.63
C GLY A 383 -25.93 -19.65 18.41
N PHE A 384 -24.95 -18.76 18.50
CA PHE A 384 -25.03 -17.56 19.34
C PHE A 384 -25.61 -16.36 18.54
N PRO A 385 -26.60 -15.61 19.05
CA PRO A 385 -27.15 -14.45 18.35
C PRO A 385 -26.13 -13.29 18.30
N THR A 386 -25.52 -13.04 17.15
CA THR A 386 -24.54 -11.95 16.92
C THR A 386 -25.18 -10.55 16.86
N ALA A 387 -26.50 -10.44 16.69
CA ALA A 387 -27.19 -9.16 16.56
C ALA A 387 -27.08 -8.24 17.80
N ARG A 388 -26.78 -8.80 18.99
CA ARG A 388 -26.66 -8.04 20.25
C ARG A 388 -25.21 -7.80 20.70
N TYR A 389 -24.21 -8.26 19.94
CA TYR A 389 -22.81 -8.14 20.30
C TYR A 389 -22.02 -7.43 19.20
N LYS A 390 -21.20 -6.45 19.59
CA LYS A 390 -20.23 -5.84 18.68
C LYS A 390 -19.21 -6.93 18.30
N MET A 391 -18.98 -7.12 17.00
CA MET A 391 -17.95 -8.05 16.54
C MET A 391 -16.58 -7.59 17.06
N GLY A 392 -15.88 -8.47 17.77
CA GLY A 392 -14.52 -8.21 18.24
C GLY A 392 -13.53 -8.41 17.10
N GLY A 393 -13.12 -7.32 16.44
CA GLY A 393 -12.14 -7.35 15.36
C GLY A 393 -11.93 -5.99 14.73
N ILE A 394 -10.84 -5.83 13.98
CA ILE A 394 -10.56 -4.63 13.18
C ILE A 394 -11.04 -4.92 11.76
N PRO A 395 -12.03 -4.19 11.21
CA PRO A 395 -12.49 -4.41 9.83
C PRO A 395 -11.40 -3.99 8.84
N SER A 396 -11.34 -4.68 7.70
CA SER A 396 -10.38 -4.37 6.62
C SER A 396 -10.61 -2.99 6.01
N ILE A 397 -11.88 -2.54 5.97
CA ILE A 397 -12.26 -1.19 5.57
C ILE A 397 -12.71 -0.46 6.84
N ARG A 398 -11.96 0.58 7.24
CA ARG A 398 -12.14 1.32 8.49
C ARG A 398 -13.20 2.42 8.37
N THR A 399 -14.42 2.04 7.99
CA THR A 399 -15.60 2.94 7.99
C THR A 399 -16.02 3.38 9.40
N ASP A 400 -15.48 2.72 10.44
CA ASP A 400 -15.67 3.05 11.84
C ASP A 400 -14.89 4.31 12.28
N ILE A 401 -13.90 4.75 11.52
CA ILE A 401 -13.08 5.93 11.80
C ILE A 401 -13.40 7.03 10.77
N PRO A 402 -13.53 8.31 11.18
CA PRO A 402 -13.67 9.41 10.23
C PRO A 402 -12.40 9.57 9.37
N VAL A 403 -12.59 9.85 8.09
CA VAL A 403 -11.48 10.12 7.15
C VAL A 403 -10.65 11.30 7.67
N PRO A 404 -9.32 11.20 7.75
CA PRO A 404 -8.47 12.29 8.22
C PRO A 404 -8.50 13.47 7.23
N ARG A 405 -8.64 14.69 7.76
CA ARG A 405 -8.68 15.92 6.95
C ARG A 405 -7.43 16.12 6.07
N VAL A 406 -6.28 15.64 6.53
CA VAL A 406 -5.02 15.61 5.76
C VAL A 406 -4.45 14.20 5.85
N ARG A 407 -4.43 13.49 4.73
CA ARG A 407 -3.85 12.15 4.63
C ARG A 407 -2.32 12.23 4.67
N ARG A 408 -1.70 11.32 5.43
CA ARG A 408 -0.24 11.14 5.42
C ARG A 408 0.15 10.33 4.18
N LEU A 409 1.32 10.59 3.62
CA LEU A 409 1.85 9.81 2.48
C LEU A 409 2.02 8.31 2.80
N ASN A 410 2.23 7.97 4.07
CA ASN A 410 2.42 6.59 4.53
C ASN A 410 1.15 5.98 5.15
N ASP A 411 -0.02 6.60 4.99
CA ASP A 411 -1.27 6.00 5.45
C ASP A 411 -1.64 4.82 4.54
N LYS A 412 -1.77 3.63 5.12
CA LYS A 412 -2.15 2.38 4.43
C LYS A 412 -3.57 1.95 4.76
N THR A 413 -4.30 2.75 5.53
CA THR A 413 -5.63 2.42 6.02
C THR A 413 -6.66 2.82 4.98
N SER A 414 -7.51 1.87 4.55
CA SER A 414 -8.63 2.20 3.66
C SER A 414 -9.83 2.61 4.51
N TYR A 415 -10.32 3.84 4.31
CA TYR A 415 -11.47 4.40 5.04
C TYR A 415 -12.80 4.18 4.33
N GLY A 416 -12.78 3.57 3.13
CA GLY A 416 -13.99 3.30 2.33
C GLY A 416 -14.43 4.47 1.44
N ASP A 417 -13.60 5.49 1.28
CA ASP A 417 -13.79 6.64 0.38
C ASP A 417 -12.97 6.53 -0.93
N GLU A 418 -12.30 5.40 -1.13
CA GLU A 418 -11.49 5.12 -2.32
C GLU A 418 -12.34 4.47 -3.42
N ALA A 419 -12.00 4.76 -4.68
CA ALA A 419 -12.70 4.17 -5.83
C ALA A 419 -12.33 2.69 -6.03
N ASN A 420 -13.27 1.93 -6.59
CA ASN A 420 -13.00 0.56 -7.03
C ASN A 420 -11.92 0.50 -8.12
N ALA A 421 -11.28 -0.66 -8.29
CA ALA A 421 -10.24 -0.87 -9.31
C ALA A 421 -10.68 -0.45 -10.72
N PHE A 422 -11.96 -0.67 -11.07
CA PHE A 422 -12.52 -0.22 -12.35
C PHE A 422 -12.51 1.32 -12.49
N GLY A 423 -12.90 2.05 -11.45
CA GLY A 423 -12.90 3.52 -11.45
C GLY A 423 -11.50 4.12 -11.57
N LEU A 424 -10.46 3.40 -11.11
CA LEU A 424 -9.06 3.79 -11.29
C LEU A 424 -8.55 3.52 -12.70
N LEU A 425 -8.93 2.39 -13.30
CA LEU A 425 -8.52 2.03 -14.67
C LEU A 425 -9.27 2.85 -15.73
N SER A 426 -10.50 3.24 -15.45
CA SER A 426 -11.39 3.98 -16.36
C SER A 426 -12.02 5.17 -15.62
N PRO A 427 -11.25 6.24 -15.36
CA PRO A 427 -11.73 7.37 -14.58
C PRO A 427 -12.84 8.12 -15.31
N SER A 428 -13.90 8.48 -14.57
CA SER A 428 -14.98 9.31 -15.11
C SER A 428 -14.48 10.72 -15.44
N VAL A 429 -15.22 11.44 -16.29
CA VAL A 429 -14.94 12.86 -16.61
C VAL A 429 -14.94 13.72 -15.34
N PHE A 430 -15.77 13.36 -14.35
CA PHE A 430 -15.85 14.03 -13.06
C PHE A 430 -14.59 13.79 -12.21
N SER A 431 -14.09 12.56 -12.19
CA SER A 431 -12.86 12.21 -11.48
C SER A 431 -11.64 12.93 -12.06
N GLN A 432 -11.59 13.14 -13.38
CA GLN A 432 -10.54 13.97 -14.02
C GLN A 432 -10.59 15.45 -13.60
N LYS A 433 -11.76 15.93 -13.18
CA LYS A 433 -11.97 17.28 -12.64
C LYS A 433 -11.86 17.34 -11.11
N GLY A 434 -11.48 16.24 -10.47
CA GLY A 434 -11.31 16.15 -9.01
C GLY A 434 -12.62 16.01 -8.24
N ILE A 435 -13.72 15.60 -8.90
CA ILE A 435 -15.00 15.32 -8.26
C ILE A 435 -15.09 13.81 -8.04
N HIS A 436 -15.32 13.40 -6.79
CA HIS A 436 -15.38 11.99 -6.40
C HIS A 436 -16.83 11.48 -6.39
N GLU A 437 -17.01 10.16 -6.45
CA GLU A 437 -18.34 9.53 -6.42
C GLU A 437 -19.11 9.87 -5.14
N SER A 438 -18.41 9.97 -4.01
CA SER A 438 -18.95 10.41 -2.72
C SER A 438 -19.71 11.74 -2.81
N ASP A 439 -19.20 12.68 -3.61
CA ASP A 439 -19.71 14.06 -3.66
C ASP A 439 -21.09 14.14 -4.33
N PHE A 440 -21.45 13.13 -5.13
CA PHE A 440 -22.76 12.98 -5.75
C PHE A 440 -23.80 12.39 -4.79
N PHE A 441 -23.35 11.59 -3.82
CA PHE A 441 -24.20 10.92 -2.82
C PHE A 441 -24.31 11.69 -1.51
N GLU A 442 -23.49 12.72 -1.31
CA GLU A 442 -23.62 13.64 -0.17
C GLU A 442 -24.98 14.34 -0.18
N SER A 443 -25.64 14.38 0.98
CA SER A 443 -26.91 15.06 1.14
C SER A 443 -26.70 16.57 1.18
N ARG A 444 -27.45 17.29 0.35
CA ARG A 444 -27.33 18.75 0.17
C ARG A 444 -28.65 19.44 0.43
N SER A 445 -28.58 20.74 0.71
CA SER A 445 -29.77 21.57 0.90
C SER A 445 -30.51 21.82 -0.43
N LYS A 446 -31.81 22.14 -0.35
CA LYS A 446 -32.64 22.46 -1.53
C LYS A 446 -32.04 23.59 -2.36
N GLU A 447 -31.53 24.62 -1.69
CA GLU A 447 -30.95 25.82 -2.30
C GLU A 447 -29.65 25.50 -3.06
N GLU A 448 -28.78 24.70 -2.44
CA GLU A 448 -27.49 24.30 -3.03
C GLU A 448 -27.70 23.43 -4.27
N VAL A 449 -28.62 22.45 -4.20
CA VAL A 449 -28.96 21.62 -5.38
C VAL A 449 -29.54 22.49 -6.49
N ALA A 450 -30.44 23.42 -6.19
CA ALA A 450 -30.97 24.35 -7.19
C ALA A 450 -29.88 25.23 -7.82
N GLU A 451 -28.89 25.66 -7.05
CA GLU A 451 -27.74 26.42 -7.56
C GLU A 451 -26.85 25.56 -8.47
N ILE A 452 -26.55 24.32 -8.09
CA ILE A 452 -25.77 23.38 -8.91
C ILE A 452 -26.41 23.21 -10.29
N PHE A 453 -27.71 22.91 -10.35
CA PHE A 453 -28.40 22.68 -11.64
C PHE A 453 -28.55 23.96 -12.47
N ARG A 454 -28.74 25.13 -11.84
CA ARG A 454 -28.71 26.43 -12.53
C ARG A 454 -27.35 26.71 -13.16
N ASN A 455 -26.26 26.44 -12.44
CA ASN A 455 -24.89 26.63 -12.94
C ASN A 455 -24.55 25.68 -14.10
N VAL A 456 -25.13 24.47 -14.13
CA VAL A 456 -25.01 23.52 -15.24
C VAL A 456 -25.78 24.01 -16.49
N GLY A 457 -26.70 24.96 -16.34
CA GLY A 457 -27.53 25.51 -17.43
C GLY A 457 -28.90 24.85 -17.56
N VAL A 458 -29.33 24.05 -16.57
CA VAL A 458 -30.67 23.46 -16.53
C VAL A 458 -31.60 24.40 -15.77
N ASN A 459 -32.32 25.26 -16.49
CA ASN A 459 -33.34 26.14 -15.92
C ASN A 459 -34.65 25.37 -15.71
N ILE A 460 -34.81 24.78 -14.53
CA ILE A 460 -36.01 24.07 -14.10
C ILE A 460 -36.98 25.08 -13.47
N PRO A 461 -38.26 25.15 -13.91
CA PRO A 461 -39.23 26.02 -13.25
C PRO A 461 -39.50 25.54 -11.80
N ASP A 462 -39.66 26.49 -10.88
CA ASP A 462 -39.74 26.23 -9.43
C ASP A 462 -40.78 25.16 -9.07
N ASP A 463 -41.95 25.17 -9.73
CA ASP A 463 -43.02 24.18 -9.51
C ASP A 463 -42.56 22.75 -9.82
N THR A 464 -41.84 22.54 -10.93
CA THR A 464 -41.30 21.22 -11.29
C THR A 464 -40.12 20.83 -10.40
N PHE A 465 -39.35 21.80 -9.95
CA PHE A 465 -38.27 21.55 -8.99
C PHE A 465 -38.82 21.04 -7.65
N GLU A 466 -39.94 21.61 -7.17
CA GLU A 466 -40.58 21.15 -5.94
C GLU A 466 -41.14 19.72 -6.04
N THR A 467 -41.70 19.35 -7.19
CA THR A 467 -42.24 17.99 -7.39
C THR A 467 -41.12 16.97 -7.45
N VAL A 468 -40.04 17.25 -8.19
CA VAL A 468 -38.83 16.41 -8.25
C VAL A 468 -38.23 16.26 -6.84
N TRP A 469 -38.11 17.36 -6.09
CA TRP A 469 -37.57 17.34 -4.73
C TRP A 469 -38.41 16.48 -3.78
N LYS A 470 -39.74 16.60 -3.82
CA LYS A 470 -40.66 15.79 -3.00
C LYS A 470 -40.53 14.29 -3.32
N LEU A 471 -40.41 13.94 -4.60
CA LEU A 471 -40.24 12.55 -5.04
C LEU A 471 -38.86 11.99 -4.66
N ALA A 472 -37.79 12.79 -4.81
CA ALA A 472 -36.45 12.38 -4.39
C ALA A 472 -36.38 12.17 -2.88
N ALA A 473 -36.98 13.06 -2.08
CA ALA A 473 -37.03 12.94 -0.63
C ALA A 473 -37.82 11.70 -0.15
N GLN A 474 -38.77 11.19 -0.93
CA GLN A 474 -39.48 9.95 -0.60
C GLN A 474 -38.63 8.68 -0.80
N ARG A 475 -37.60 8.73 -1.67
CA ARG A 475 -36.74 7.57 -1.95
C ARG A 475 -35.75 7.28 -0.82
N HIS A 476 -35.32 8.31 -0.09
CA HIS A 476 -34.36 8.15 0.99
C HIS A 476 -35.07 8.00 2.35
N PRO A 477 -34.70 7.01 3.19
CA PRO A 477 -35.36 6.77 4.48
C PRO A 477 -35.28 7.98 5.44
N LYS A 478 -34.25 8.82 5.30
CA LYS A 478 -34.07 10.04 6.11
C LYS A 478 -34.66 11.32 5.49
N ARG A 479 -35.32 11.23 4.33
CA ARG A 479 -35.83 12.39 3.55
C ARG A 479 -34.79 13.43 3.12
N GLU A 480 -33.53 13.04 3.08
CA GLU A 480 -32.42 13.82 2.53
C GLU A 480 -32.30 13.55 1.03
N VAL A 481 -31.82 14.54 0.27
CA VAL A 481 -31.67 14.45 -1.18
C VAL A 481 -30.21 14.69 -1.54
N CYS A 482 -29.66 13.81 -2.37
CA CYS A 482 -28.34 13.96 -2.99
C CYS A 482 -28.48 14.25 -4.48
N VAL A 483 -27.42 14.78 -5.10
CA VAL A 483 -27.44 15.21 -6.51
C VAL A 483 -27.84 14.06 -7.44
N GLU A 484 -27.34 12.85 -7.18
CA GLU A 484 -27.63 11.68 -8.00
C GLU A 484 -29.10 11.24 -7.88
N THR A 485 -29.66 11.24 -6.67
CA THR A 485 -31.09 10.92 -6.47
C THR A 485 -32.00 11.94 -7.16
N PHE A 486 -31.64 13.22 -7.10
CA PHE A 486 -32.40 14.29 -7.76
C PHE A 486 -32.34 14.15 -9.27
N ARG A 487 -31.14 13.93 -9.83
CA ARG A 487 -30.92 13.69 -11.26
C ARG A 487 -31.74 12.49 -11.76
N ASN A 488 -31.70 11.36 -11.06
CA ASN A 488 -32.43 10.16 -11.46
C ASN A 488 -33.95 10.40 -11.52
N VAL A 489 -34.52 11.13 -10.55
CA VAL A 489 -35.94 11.48 -10.57
C VAL A 489 -36.27 12.44 -11.72
N LEU A 490 -35.39 13.42 -11.99
CA LEU A 490 -35.57 14.35 -13.10
C LEU A 490 -35.54 13.61 -14.46
N ASP A 491 -34.58 12.71 -14.64
CA ASP A 491 -34.43 11.90 -15.86
C ASP A 491 -35.66 10.99 -16.06
N GLU A 492 -36.23 10.42 -15.00
CA GLU A 492 -37.47 9.63 -15.06
C GLU A 492 -38.70 10.47 -15.44
N ILE A 493 -38.82 11.68 -14.92
CA ILE A 493 -39.92 12.60 -15.26
C ILE A 493 -39.79 13.03 -16.73
N GLN A 494 -38.58 13.34 -17.20
CA GLN A 494 -38.34 13.66 -18.60
C GLN A 494 -38.62 12.46 -19.51
N ALA A 495 -38.16 11.26 -19.14
CA ALA A 495 -38.41 10.04 -19.89
C ALA A 495 -39.91 9.69 -19.96
N SER A 496 -40.66 9.91 -18.87
CA SER A 496 -42.12 9.70 -18.88
C SER A 496 -42.85 10.74 -19.73
N SER A 497 -42.43 12.00 -19.70
CA SER A 497 -42.96 13.05 -20.59
C SER A 497 -42.67 12.76 -22.07
N LEU A 498 -41.49 12.22 -22.40
CA LEU A 498 -41.12 11.85 -23.77
C LEU A 498 -41.85 10.59 -24.27
N ARG A 499 -42.26 9.69 -23.38
CA ARG A 499 -43.07 8.50 -23.73
C ARG A 499 -44.57 8.80 -23.86
N ALA A 500 -45.03 9.92 -23.32
CA ALA A 500 -46.43 10.37 -23.40
C ALA A 500 -46.72 11.19 -24.67
N ILE A 501 -45.67 11.58 -25.41
CA ILE A 501 -45.71 12.14 -26.76
C ILE A 501 -45.55 11.00 -27.75
#